data_AF-A0A1B6FIN2-F1
#
_entry.id   AF-A0A1B6FIN2-F1
#
_cell.length_a   1.000
_cell.length_b   1.000
_cell.length_c   1.000
_cell.angle_alpha   90.00
_cell.angle_beta   90.00
_cell.angle_gamma   90.00
#
_symmetry.space_group_name_H-M   'P 1'
#
loop_
_entity.id
_entity.type
_entity.pdbx_description
1 polymer ?
#
loop_
_entity_poly.entity_id
_entity_poly.type
_entity_poly.pdbx_seq_one_letter_code
_entity_poly.pdbx_strand_id
1 'polypeptide(L)'
;SSETDTTSNLWDKELSILKEARQRMRNGLVDPTGMYRWPNGRVPYRITNHFSKDDTNMILGAMMEFNNRTNIRFHTAERTDKDVVVIGSSDKGCWSMVGKRGGEQNLNL
;
A
#
# COMPACT_ATOMS: atom_id res chain seq x y z
N SER A 1 5.72 -24.88 -45.43
CA SER A 1 6.43 -24.08 -44.41
C SER A 1 5.66 -22.83 -43.97
N SER A 2 4.32 -22.87 -43.88
CA SER A 2 3.47 -21.70 -43.56
C SER A 2 2.69 -21.84 -42.24
N GLU A 3 2.72 -23.00 -41.58
CA GLU A 3 1.96 -23.27 -40.35
C GLU A 3 2.61 -22.67 -39.09
N THR A 4 3.92 -22.41 -39.12
CA THR A 4 4.67 -21.85 -38.00
C THR A 4 4.40 -20.35 -37.79
N ASP A 5 3.98 -19.65 -38.83
CA ASP A 5 3.74 -18.20 -38.79
C ASP A 5 2.36 -17.88 -38.20
N THR A 6 1.32 -18.63 -38.58
CA THR A 6 -0.04 -18.43 -38.03
C THR A 6 -0.12 -18.77 -36.55
N THR A 7 0.56 -19.85 -36.12
CA THR A 7 0.59 -20.26 -34.72
C THR A 7 1.36 -19.27 -33.85
N SER A 8 2.51 -18.75 -34.31
CA SER A 8 3.25 -17.68 -33.61
C SER A 8 2.38 -16.44 -33.35
N ASN A 9 1.66 -15.99 -34.38
CA ASN A 9 0.78 -14.83 -34.29
C ASN A 9 -0.41 -15.02 -33.33
N LEU A 10 -0.90 -16.26 -33.18
CA LEU A 10 -1.94 -16.62 -32.21
C LEU A 10 -1.42 -16.56 -30.77
N TRP A 11 -0.25 -17.15 -30.50
CA TRP A 11 0.38 -17.13 -29.18
C TRP A 11 0.73 -15.71 -28.72
N ASP A 12 1.24 -14.87 -29.63
CA ASP A 12 1.56 -13.47 -29.32
C ASP A 12 0.31 -12.66 -28.94
N LYS A 13 -0.82 -12.95 -29.59
CA LYS A 13 -2.11 -12.33 -29.30
C LYS A 13 -2.70 -12.80 -27.98
N GLU A 14 -2.59 -14.09 -27.64
CA GLU A 14 -3.00 -14.60 -26.33
C GLU A 14 -2.13 -14.00 -25.21
N LEU A 15 -0.81 -13.93 -25.41
CA LEU A 15 0.11 -13.30 -24.47
C LEU A 15 -0.18 -11.81 -24.26
N SER A 16 -0.59 -11.07 -25.29
CA SER A 16 -0.96 -9.66 -25.14
C SER A 16 -2.25 -9.51 -24.32
N ILE A 17 -3.27 -10.33 -24.58
CA ILE A 17 -4.53 -10.33 -23.81
C ILE A 17 -4.25 -10.65 -22.33
N LEU A 18 -3.43 -11.67 -22.05
CA LEU A 18 -3.06 -12.04 -20.68
C LEU A 18 -2.26 -10.94 -19.98
N LYS A 19 -1.35 -10.27 -20.69
CA LYS A 19 -0.61 -9.12 -20.16
C LYS A 19 -1.53 -7.96 -19.83
N GLU A 20 -2.48 -7.61 -20.72
CA GLU A 20 -3.46 -6.56 -20.48
C GLU A 20 -4.37 -6.87 -19.30
N ALA A 21 -4.88 -8.10 -19.22
CA ALA A 21 -5.68 -8.56 -18.08
C ALA A 21 -4.89 -8.42 -16.77
N ARG A 22 -3.62 -8.86 -16.76
CA ARG A 22 -2.73 -8.68 -15.59
C ARG A 22 -2.46 -7.22 -15.25
N GLN A 23 -2.38 -6.33 -16.24
CA GLN A 23 -2.23 -4.89 -16.00
C GLN A 23 -3.50 -4.30 -15.39
N ARG A 24 -4.68 -4.64 -15.91
CA ARG A 24 -5.97 -4.16 -15.38
C ARG A 24 -6.23 -4.60 -13.94
N MET A 25 -5.66 -5.72 -13.49
CA MET A 25 -5.76 -6.17 -12.09
C MET A 25 -4.85 -5.41 -11.12
N ARG A 26 -3.89 -4.60 -11.60
CA ARG A 26 -2.99 -3.84 -10.74
C ARG A 26 -3.60 -2.50 -10.36
N ASN A 27 -3.89 -2.32 -9.08
CA ASN A 27 -4.45 -1.09 -8.50
C ASN A 27 -3.42 -0.27 -7.69
N GLY A 28 -2.13 -0.64 -7.76
CA GLY A 28 -1.07 0.07 -7.07
C GLY A 28 -0.80 1.43 -7.70
N LEU A 29 -0.48 2.43 -6.87
CA LEU A 29 -0.05 3.75 -7.35
C LEU A 29 1.20 3.59 -8.24
N VAL A 30 1.07 4.04 -9.50
CA VAL A 30 2.18 4.08 -10.44
C VAL A 30 3.10 5.24 -10.02
N ASP A 31 4.29 4.89 -9.54
CA ASP A 31 5.25 5.83 -8.99
C ASP A 31 6.65 5.57 -9.58
N PRO A 32 6.96 6.13 -10.77
CA PRO A 32 8.26 5.94 -11.41
C PRO A 32 9.41 6.60 -10.64
N THR A 33 9.12 7.65 -9.85
CA THR A 33 10.13 8.40 -9.09
C THR A 33 10.40 7.78 -7.71
N GLY A 34 9.48 6.93 -7.22
CA GLY A 34 9.57 6.30 -5.90
C GLY A 34 9.20 7.24 -4.75
N MET A 35 8.73 8.46 -5.04
CA MET A 35 8.48 9.51 -4.04
C MET A 35 7.27 9.21 -3.14
N TYR A 36 6.32 8.42 -3.64
CA TYR A 36 5.12 8.02 -2.92
C TYR A 36 5.27 6.69 -2.19
N ARG A 37 6.45 6.05 -2.29
CA ARG A 37 6.77 4.87 -1.49
C ARG A 37 7.37 5.28 -0.15
N TRP A 38 7.10 4.47 0.86
CA TRP A 38 7.76 4.58 2.16
C TRP A 38 9.22 4.13 2.03
N PRO A 39 10.20 5.00 2.36
CA PRO A 39 11.60 4.64 2.29
C PRO A 39 11.89 3.39 3.12
N ASN A 40 12.55 2.40 2.50
CA ASN A 40 12.85 1.10 3.11
C ASN A 40 11.64 0.35 3.68
N GLY A 41 10.42 0.68 3.23
CA GLY A 41 9.18 0.13 3.77
C GLY A 41 8.88 0.52 5.22
N ARG A 42 9.58 1.52 5.78
CA ARG A 42 9.37 1.96 7.18
C ARG A 42 8.25 2.99 7.23
N VAL A 43 7.26 2.73 8.07
CA VAL A 43 6.07 3.58 8.22
C VAL A 43 5.97 4.04 9.68
N PRO A 44 6.42 5.27 10.00
CA PRO A 44 6.20 5.86 11.32
C PRO A 44 4.72 6.11 11.55
N TYR A 45 4.19 5.73 12.71
CA TYR A 45 2.78 5.98 13.05
C TYR A 45 2.60 6.62 14.44
N ARG A 46 1.48 7.32 14.60
CA ARG A 46 0.90 7.73 15.89
C ARG A 46 -0.57 7.35 15.92
N ILE A 47 -1.05 6.89 17.07
CA ILE A 47 -2.48 6.62 17.30
C ILE A 47 -3.02 7.73 18.21
N THR A 48 -4.13 8.36 17.82
CA THR A 48 -4.76 9.38 18.66
C THR A 48 -5.49 8.74 19.85
N ASN A 49 -5.88 9.56 20.83
CA ASN A 49 -6.56 9.11 22.05
C ASN A 49 -8.07 8.83 21.86
N HIS A 50 -8.54 8.67 20.63
CA HIS A 50 -9.96 8.42 20.31
C HIS A 50 -10.36 6.95 20.32
N PHE A 51 -9.39 6.03 20.44
CA PHE A 51 -9.63 4.59 20.44
C PHE A 51 -9.71 4.00 21.85
N SER A 52 -10.56 3.00 22.03
CA SER A 52 -10.52 2.18 23.23
C SER A 52 -9.21 1.37 23.29
N LYS A 53 -8.93 0.76 24.45
CA LYS A 53 -7.78 -0.15 24.59
C LYS A 53 -7.89 -1.34 23.63
N ASP A 54 -9.09 -1.87 23.44
CA ASP A 54 -9.34 -3.03 22.59
C ASP A 54 -9.18 -2.67 21.11
N ASP A 55 -9.69 -1.51 20.69
CA ASP A 55 -9.48 -1.00 19.32
C ASP A 55 -8.00 -0.74 19.05
N THR A 56 -7.30 -0.14 20.02
CA THR A 56 -5.85 0.09 19.94
C THR A 56 -5.10 -1.24 19.76
N ASN A 57 -5.46 -2.28 20.52
CA ASN A 57 -4.86 -3.61 20.37
C ASN A 57 -5.16 -4.23 18.99
N MET A 58 -6.36 -4.02 18.45
CA MET A 58 -6.73 -4.49 17.11
C MET A 58 -5.91 -3.80 16.03
N ILE A 59 -5.73 -2.48 16.11
CA ILE A 59 -4.89 -1.69 15.20
C ILE A 59 -3.44 -2.20 15.25
N LEU A 60 -2.89 -2.39 16.45
CA LEU A 60 -1.53 -2.89 16.65
C LEU A 60 -1.36 -4.32 16.13
N GLY A 61 -2.37 -5.18 16.31
CA GLY A 61 -2.40 -6.54 15.76
C GLY A 61 -2.35 -6.54 14.23
N ALA A 62 -3.13 -5.69 13.57
CA ALA A 62 -3.10 -5.55 12.11
C ALA A 62 -1.72 -5.07 11.61
N MET A 63 -1.11 -4.08 12.27
CA MET A 63 0.26 -3.63 11.94
C MET A 63 1.29 -4.75 12.10
N MET A 64 1.17 -5.56 13.16
CA MET A 64 2.05 -6.69 13.40
C MET A 64 1.93 -7.75 12.29
N GLU A 65 0.72 -7.98 11.77
CA GLU A 65 0.53 -8.86 10.63
C GLU A 65 1.30 -8.38 9.39
N PHE A 66 1.23 -7.08 9.05
CA PHE A 66 2.03 -6.51 7.97
C PHE A 66 3.52 -6.69 8.19
N ASN A 67 4.00 -6.43 9.42
CA ASN A 67 5.39 -6.62 9.78
C ASN A 67 5.82 -8.09 9.62
N ASN A 68 4.97 -9.05 9.93
CA ASN A 68 5.32 -10.47 9.86
C ASN A 68 5.26 -11.04 8.44
N ARG A 69 4.34 -10.54 7.61
CA ARG A 69 4.04 -11.13 6.29
C ARG A 69 4.63 -10.36 5.11
N THR A 70 5.12 -9.14 5.33
CA THR A 70 5.60 -8.26 4.26
C THR A 70 6.93 -7.59 4.63
N ASN A 71 7.47 -6.81 3.70
CA ASN A 71 8.63 -5.96 3.96
C ASN A 71 8.27 -4.59 4.56
N ILE A 72 6.98 -4.33 4.81
CA ILE A 72 6.54 -3.11 5.50
C ILE A 72 6.83 -3.24 6.99
N ARG A 73 7.32 -2.15 7.59
CA ARG A 73 7.73 -2.07 9.00
C ARG A 73 7.08 -0.86 9.65
N PHE A 74 5.94 -1.07 10.29
CA PHE A 74 5.32 -0.07 11.16
C PHE A 74 6.12 0.08 12.45
N HIS A 75 6.40 1.32 12.84
CA HIS A 75 7.00 1.65 14.12
C HIS A 75 6.41 2.93 14.70
N THR A 76 6.49 3.08 16.02
CA THR A 76 6.08 4.31 16.69
C THR A 76 6.92 5.47 16.19
N ALA A 77 6.26 6.58 15.85
CA ALA A 77 6.94 7.76 15.31
C ALA A 77 7.81 8.44 16.37
N GLU A 78 9.05 8.73 15.99
CA GLU A 78 10.01 9.49 16.76
C GLU A 78 9.93 10.99 16.43
N ARG A 79 10.63 11.83 17.19
CA ARG A 79 10.68 13.28 16.93
C ARG A 79 11.41 13.63 15.62
N THR A 80 12.27 12.73 15.15
CA THR A 80 13.05 12.88 13.91
C THR A 80 12.29 12.45 12.66
N ASP A 81 11.19 11.73 12.81
CA ASP A 81 10.36 11.31 11.68
C ASP A 81 9.60 12.51 11.12
N LYS A 82 9.83 12.79 9.84
CA LYS A 82 9.18 13.90 9.12
C LYS A 82 7.89 13.47 8.44
N ASP A 83 7.83 12.22 8.01
CA ASP A 83 6.69 11.64 7.30
C ASP A 83 6.00 10.63 8.22
N VAL A 84 4.79 10.92 8.70
CA VAL A 84 4.14 10.16 9.77
C VAL A 84 2.68 9.90 9.43
N VAL A 85 2.21 8.68 9.69
CA VAL A 85 0.78 8.34 9.62
C VAL A 85 0.12 8.61 10.97
N VAL A 86 -0.88 9.50 11.01
CA VAL A 86 -1.69 9.77 12.19
C VAL A 86 -3.00 8.99 12.07
N ILE A 87 -3.15 7.97 12.90
CA ILE A 87 -4.32 7.10 12.92
C ILE A 87 -5.31 7.67 13.91
N GLY A 88 -6.47 8.06 13.41
CA GLY A 88 -7.54 8.66 14.18
C GLY A 88 -8.90 8.10 13.84
N SER A 89 -9.88 8.45 14.67
CA SER A 89 -11.29 8.15 14.47
C SER A 89 -12.04 9.47 14.42
N SER A 90 -12.75 9.70 13.32
CA SER A 90 -13.65 10.83 13.12
C SER A 90 -14.99 10.34 12.57
N ASP A 91 -16.02 11.17 12.68
CA ASP A 91 -17.42 10.78 12.47
C ASP A 91 -17.76 10.26 11.06
N LYS A 92 -16.86 10.37 10.07
CA LYS A 92 -17.16 10.06 8.67
C LYS A 92 -16.17 9.10 8.01
N GLY A 93 -16.53 7.81 8.08
CA GLY A 93 -16.08 6.73 7.18
C GLY A 93 -14.61 6.37 7.25
N CYS A 94 -14.23 5.20 6.73
CA CYS A 94 -12.84 4.77 6.72
C CYS A 94 -12.13 5.30 5.46
N TRP A 95 -10.98 5.96 5.62
CA TRP A 95 -10.21 6.48 4.49
C TRP A 95 -8.73 6.69 4.81
N SER A 96 -7.92 6.69 3.76
CA SER A 96 -6.49 6.99 3.83
C SER A 96 -6.04 7.60 2.51
N MET A 97 -4.94 8.37 2.58
CA MET A 97 -4.17 8.69 1.39
C MET A 97 -3.47 7.42 0.85
N VAL A 98 -3.35 7.30 -0.47
CA VAL A 98 -2.60 6.23 -1.12
C VAL A 98 -1.11 6.58 -1.17
N GLY A 99 -0.26 5.74 -0.56
CA GLY A 99 1.19 5.97 -0.48
C GLY A 99 1.59 7.02 0.55
N LYS A 100 2.89 7.35 0.55
CA LYS A 100 3.50 8.41 1.34
C LYS A 100 3.27 9.76 0.67
N ARG A 101 2.76 10.77 1.38
CA ARG A 101 2.53 12.12 0.83
C ARG A 101 3.56 13.15 1.28
N GLY A 102 4.36 12.82 2.30
CA GLY A 102 5.27 13.76 2.94
C GLY A 102 4.57 14.49 4.09
N GLY A 103 5.29 14.77 5.17
CA GLY A 103 4.70 15.35 6.37
C GLY A 103 3.78 14.37 7.12
N GLU A 104 2.96 14.91 8.01
CA GLU A 104 1.91 14.12 8.68
C GLU A 104 0.72 13.88 7.75
N GLN A 105 0.25 12.64 7.67
CA GLN A 105 -0.92 12.24 6.89
C GLN A 105 -1.91 11.46 7.75
N ASN A 106 -3.18 11.83 7.66
CA ASN A 106 -4.23 11.18 8.43
C ASN A 106 -4.70 9.87 7.78
N LEU A 107 -4.98 8.90 8.63
CA LEU A 107 -5.71 7.67 8.33
C LEU A 107 -6.89 7.62 9.29
N ASN A 108 -8.11 7.58 8.74
CA ASN A 108 -9.33 7.49 9.51
C ASN A 108 -9.85 6.05 9.53
N LEU A 109 -10.06 5.52 10.73
CA LEU A 109 -10.71 4.24 10.98
C LEU A 109 -12.14 4.47 11.47
#